data_AF-A0A3D5EIM1-F1
#
_entry.id   AF-A0A3D5EIM1-F1
#
_cell.length_a   1.000
_cell.length_b   1.000
_cell.length_c   1.000
_cell.angle_alpha   90.00
_cell.angle_beta   90.00
_cell.angle_gamma   90.00
#
_symmetry.space_group_name_H-M   'P 1'
#
loop_
_entity.id
_entity.type
_entity.pdbx_description
1 polymer ?
#
loop_
_entity_poly.entity_id
_entity_poly.type
_entity_poly.pdbx_seq_one_letter_code
_entity_poly.pdbx_strand_id
1 'polypeptide(L)'
;MNSLENYLLSLQINCYQASAIQISQVQTRIWQSLQNNSGYAHSVIEEFDLNGQPSHYQHAALFTLVLLQLGYKIKPTPENALSVRHNHLLHDIRLVEQLNASGA
;
A
#
# COMPACT_ATOMS: atom_id res chain seq x y z
N MET A 1 -14.13 -9.54 -10.97
CA MET A 1 -12.99 -8.83 -10.35
C MET A 1 -13.12 -8.96 -8.85
N ASN A 2 -12.03 -9.32 -8.17
CA ASN A 2 -12.01 -9.40 -6.70
C ASN A 2 -11.98 -7.98 -6.08
N SER A 3 -12.15 -7.86 -4.75
CA SER A 3 -12.15 -6.55 -4.09
C SER A 3 -10.84 -5.79 -4.32
N LEU A 4 -9.70 -6.49 -4.35
CA LEU A 4 -8.37 -5.91 -4.56
C LEU A 4 -8.19 -5.29 -5.96
N GLU A 5 -8.69 -5.94 -7.01
CA GLU A 5 -8.68 -5.43 -8.38
C GLU A 5 -9.57 -4.18 -8.52
N ASN A 6 -10.77 -4.22 -7.94
CA ASN A 6 -11.66 -3.06 -7.90
C ASN A 6 -11.03 -1.91 -7.12
N TYR A 7 -10.34 -2.24 -6.02
CA TYR A 7 -9.64 -1.26 -5.21
C TYR A 7 -8.49 -0.60 -5.98
N LEU A 8 -7.67 -1.38 -6.69
CA LEU A 8 -6.61 -0.85 -7.54
C LEU A 8 -7.11 0.11 -8.62
N LEU A 9 -8.23 -0.23 -9.28
CA LEU A 9 -8.85 0.69 -10.23
C LEU A 9 -9.31 1.98 -9.54
N SER A 10 -9.91 1.86 -8.35
CA SER A 10 -10.35 3.04 -7.58
C SER A 10 -9.19 3.95 -7.17
N LEU A 11 -8.00 3.38 -6.94
CA LEU A 11 -6.80 4.13 -6.60
C LEU A 11 -6.22 4.89 -7.81
N GLN A 12 -6.68 4.64 -9.04
CA GLN A 12 -6.23 5.33 -10.27
C GLN A 12 -4.70 5.40 -10.42
N ILE A 13 -3.98 4.36 -9.98
CA ILE A 13 -2.51 4.32 -9.97
C ILE A 13 -2.01 4.18 -11.41
N ASN A 14 -1.12 5.07 -11.85
CA ASN A 14 -0.44 4.92 -13.13
C ASN A 14 0.62 3.81 -13.00
N CYS A 15 0.40 2.66 -13.64
CA CYS A 15 1.26 1.47 -13.54
C CYS A 15 2.42 1.42 -14.55
N TYR A 16 2.61 2.44 -15.39
CA TYR A 16 3.51 2.37 -16.54
C TYR A 16 5.01 2.53 -16.22
N GLN A 17 5.39 3.01 -15.03
CA GLN A 17 6.78 3.15 -14.63
C GLN A 17 6.99 2.81 -13.14
N ALA A 18 7.64 1.68 -12.88
CA ALA A 18 8.10 1.32 -11.55
C ALA A 18 9.20 2.29 -11.09
N SER A 19 8.88 3.14 -10.11
CA SER A 19 9.79 4.14 -9.55
C SER A 19 9.47 4.45 -8.09
N ALA A 20 10.42 5.03 -7.34
CA ALA A 20 10.20 5.52 -5.97
C ALA A 20 8.96 6.41 -5.85
N ILE A 21 8.77 7.26 -6.85
CA ILE A 21 7.66 8.21 -6.93
C ILE A 21 6.33 7.46 -6.98
N GLN A 22 6.26 6.39 -7.78
CA GLN A 22 5.05 5.58 -7.89
C GLN A 22 4.72 4.89 -6.56
N ILE A 23 5.71 4.32 -5.88
CA ILE A 23 5.53 3.68 -4.57
C ILE A 23 4.97 4.67 -3.55
N SER A 24 5.55 5.89 -3.49
CA SER A 24 5.07 6.95 -2.61
C SER A 24 3.65 7.42 -2.96
N GLN A 25 3.32 7.50 -4.26
CA GLN A 25 1.95 7.79 -4.72
C GLN A 25 0.96 6.71 -4.28
N VAL A 26 1.34 5.44 -4.37
CA VAL A 26 0.51 4.32 -3.89
C VAL A 26 0.24 4.46 -2.39
N GLN A 27 1.28 4.67 -1.58
CA GLN A 27 1.12 4.87 -0.13
C GLN A 27 0.15 6.02 0.19
N THR A 28 0.33 7.15 -0.50
CA THR A 28 -0.48 8.36 -0.30
C THR A 28 -1.94 8.11 -0.65
N ARG A 29 -2.22 7.46 -1.77
CA ARG A 29 -3.59 7.18 -2.22
C ARG A 29 -4.31 6.17 -1.33
N ILE A 30 -3.60 5.15 -0.83
CA ILE A 30 -4.16 4.21 0.15
C ILE A 30 -4.49 4.93 1.45
N TRP A 31 -3.60 5.81 1.93
CA TRP A 31 -3.86 6.60 3.13
C TRP A 31 -5.09 7.48 2.96
N GLN A 32 -5.17 8.25 1.86
CA GLN A 32 -6.35 9.07 1.55
C GLN A 32 -7.63 8.24 1.42
N SER A 33 -7.55 7.06 0.81
CA SER A 33 -8.68 6.15 0.64
C SER A 33 -9.25 5.68 1.99
N LEU A 34 -8.36 5.36 2.95
CA LEU A 34 -8.76 5.02 4.32
C LEU A 34 -9.37 6.21 5.06
N GLN A 35 -8.74 7.39 4.98
CA GLN A 35 -9.25 8.61 5.63
C GLN A 35 -10.63 9.02 5.09
N ASN A 36 -10.89 8.77 3.81
CA ASN A 36 -12.16 9.08 3.15
C ASN A 36 -13.22 7.97 3.30
N ASN A 37 -13.00 6.94 4.13
CA ASN A 37 -13.91 5.80 4.31
C ASN A 37 -14.33 5.16 2.98
N SER A 38 -13.38 4.95 2.07
CA SER A 38 -13.65 4.36 0.76
C SER A 38 -14.30 2.99 0.89
N GLY A 39 -15.47 2.81 0.27
CA GLY A 39 -16.15 1.51 0.21
C GLY A 39 -15.30 0.42 -0.46
N TYR A 40 -14.43 0.80 -1.41
CA TYR A 40 -13.48 -0.12 -2.03
C TYR A 40 -12.39 -0.57 -1.04
N ALA A 41 -11.83 0.35 -0.24
CA ALA A 41 -10.88 -0.01 0.81
C ALA A 41 -11.53 -0.90 1.87
N HIS A 42 -12.76 -0.57 2.28
CA HIS A 42 -13.50 -1.35 3.26
C HIS A 42 -13.78 -2.78 2.78
N SER A 43 -14.12 -2.93 1.49
CA SER A 43 -14.33 -4.26 0.89
C SER A 43 -13.07 -5.12 0.95
N VAL A 44 -11.88 -4.54 0.73
CA VAL A 44 -10.61 -5.27 0.87
C VAL A 44 -10.29 -5.55 2.35
N ILE A 45 -10.55 -4.60 3.24
CA ILE A 45 -10.35 -4.80 4.68
C ILE A 45 -11.20 -5.97 5.18
N GLU A 46 -12.45 -6.06 4.75
CA GLU A 46 -13.35 -7.16 5.12
C GLU A 46 -12.92 -8.49 4.52
N GLU A 47 -12.60 -8.52 3.21
CA GLU A 47 -12.16 -9.75 2.52
C GLU A 47 -10.88 -10.35 3.14
N PHE A 48 -9.98 -9.51 3.66
CA PHE A 48 -8.70 -9.91 4.26
C PHE A 48 -8.72 -9.93 5.80
N ASP A 49 -9.89 -9.84 6.44
CA ASP A 49 -10.07 -9.86 7.90
C ASP A 49 -9.19 -8.84 8.65
N LEU A 50 -9.05 -7.64 8.07
CA LEU A 50 -8.33 -6.50 8.64
C LEU A 50 -9.25 -5.60 9.49
N ASN A 51 -10.52 -6.00 9.66
CA ASN A 51 -11.47 -5.27 10.47
C ASN A 51 -11.07 -5.29 11.95
N GLY A 52 -11.24 -4.15 12.64
CA GLY A 52 -10.82 -3.99 14.03
C GLY A 52 -9.31 -3.79 14.25
N GLN A 53 -8.49 -3.92 13.20
CA GLN A 53 -7.06 -3.58 13.28
C GLN A 53 -6.87 -2.05 13.32
N PRO A 54 -5.80 -1.55 13.96
CA PRO A 54 -5.45 -0.14 13.93
C PRO A 54 -5.24 0.39 12.50
N SER A 55 -5.57 1.66 12.24
CA SER A 55 -5.47 2.25 10.89
C SER A 55 -4.06 2.17 10.28
N HIS A 56 -3.01 2.23 11.09
CA HIS A 56 -1.62 2.05 10.62
C HIS A 56 -1.37 0.63 10.10
N TYR A 57 -1.97 -0.37 10.76
CA TYR A 57 -1.87 -1.77 10.33
C TYR A 57 -2.67 -2.01 9.06
N GLN A 58 -3.90 -1.49 9.00
CA GLN A 58 -4.74 -1.55 7.80
C GLN A 58 -4.05 -0.91 6.59
N HIS A 59 -3.42 0.26 6.78
CA HIS A 59 -2.64 0.92 5.73
C HIS A 59 -1.48 0.05 5.25
N ALA A 60 -0.66 -0.48 6.17
CA ALA A 60 0.48 -1.32 5.82
C ALA A 60 0.07 -2.60 5.09
N ALA A 61 -1.03 -3.23 5.52
CA ALA A 61 -1.57 -4.43 4.90
C ALA A 61 -2.09 -4.15 3.48
N LEU A 62 -2.94 -3.12 3.31
CA LEU A 62 -3.43 -2.70 1.98
C LEU A 62 -2.28 -2.31 1.05
N PHE A 63 -1.27 -1.61 1.58
CA PHE A 63 -0.08 -1.23 0.82
C PHE A 63 0.69 -2.45 0.31
N THR A 64 0.88 -3.45 1.17
CA THR A 64 1.53 -4.71 0.82
C THR A 64 0.74 -5.45 -0.29
N LEU A 65 -0.58 -5.58 -0.13
CA LEU A 65 -1.45 -6.24 -1.10
C LEU A 65 -1.41 -5.55 -2.47
N VAL A 66 -1.51 -4.22 -2.49
CA VAL A 66 -1.46 -3.41 -3.73
C VAL A 66 -0.11 -3.57 -4.42
N LEU A 67 1.00 -3.52 -3.68
CA LEU A 67 2.33 -3.70 -4.27
C LEU A 67 2.51 -5.10 -4.86
N LEU A 68 2.08 -6.16 -4.17
CA LEU A 68 2.13 -7.53 -4.71
C LEU A 68 1.34 -7.65 -6.01
N GLN A 69 0.13 -7.08 -6.05
CA GLN A 69 -0.73 -7.12 -7.23
C GLN A 69 -0.19 -6.29 -8.41
N LEU A 70 0.60 -5.25 -8.12
CA LEU A 70 1.36 -4.50 -9.12
C LEU A 70 2.66 -5.22 -9.58
N GLY A 71 2.93 -6.43 -9.08
CA GLY A 71 4.07 -7.25 -9.49
C GLY A 71 5.36 -6.97 -8.71
N TYR A 72 5.31 -6.19 -7.64
CA TYR A 72 6.46 -5.96 -6.78
C TYR A 72 6.78 -7.19 -5.93
N LYS A 73 8.07 -7.53 -5.82
CA LYS A 73 8.54 -8.57 -4.89
C LYS A 73 8.86 -7.92 -3.56
N ILE A 74 8.14 -8.33 -2.53
CA ILE A 74 8.27 -7.77 -1.18
C ILE A 74 9.00 -8.77 -0.29
N LYS A 75 10.05 -8.33 0.41
CA LYS A 75 10.67 -9.09 1.49
C LYS A 75 10.45 -8.35 2.82
N PRO A 76 9.83 -9.00 3.83
CA PRO A 76 9.80 -8.45 5.17
C PRO A 76 11.23 -8.38 5.71
N THR A 77 11.61 -7.24 6.27
CA THR A 77 12.87 -7.06 6.99
C THR A 77 12.61 -7.01 8.51
N PRO A 78 13.61 -7.38 9.34
CA PRO A 78 13.47 -7.39 10.80
C PRO A 78 13.16 -6.03 11.45
N GLU A 79 13.22 -4.93 10.71
CA GLU A 79 13.02 -3.56 11.22
C GLU A 79 11.63 -2.97 10.90
N ASN A 80 10.62 -3.80 10.64
CA ASN A 80 9.33 -3.34 10.11
C ASN A 80 9.52 -2.49 8.83
N ALA A 81 10.44 -2.91 7.96
CA ALA A 81 10.57 -2.36 6.62
C ALA A 81 10.17 -3.40 5.57
N LEU A 82 9.62 -2.94 4.46
CA LEU A 82 9.36 -3.73 3.26
C LEU A 82 10.47 -3.45 2.27
N SER A 83 11.28 -4.46 1.96
CA SER A 83 12.19 -4.37 0.82
C SER A 83 11.40 -4.70 -0.44
N VAL A 84 11.19 -3.70 -1.28
CA VAL A 84 10.34 -3.73 -2.47
C VAL A 84 11.22 -3.74 -3.71
N ARG A 85 11.11 -4.79 -4.51
CA ARG A 85 11.91 -4.99 -5.73
C ARG A 85 11.02 -5.11 -6.96
N HIS A 86 11.34 -4.36 -8.02
CA HIS A 86 10.70 -4.50 -9.33
C HIS A 86 11.72 -4.33 -10.46
N ASN A 87 11.83 -5.34 -11.33
CA ASN A 87 12.85 -5.44 -12.38
C ASN A 87 14.29 -5.22 -11.86
N HIS A 88 14.82 -4.00 -12.01
CA HIS A 88 16.18 -3.59 -11.62
C HIS A 88 16.22 -2.61 -10.43
N LEU A 89 15.07 -2.21 -9.88
CA LEU A 89 14.97 -1.32 -8.73
C LEU A 89 14.80 -2.10 -7.44
N LEU A 90 15.64 -1.79 -6.45
CA LEU A 90 15.51 -2.22 -5.06
C LEU A 90 15.22 -0.98 -4.21
N HIS A 91 14.11 -0.96 -3.49
CA HIS A 91 13.73 0.12 -2.58
C HIS A 91 13.36 -0.45 -1.23
N ASP A 92 14.05 -0.01 -0.19
CA ASP A 92 13.69 -0.35 1.19
C ASP A 92 12.72 0.71 1.72
N ILE A 93 11.50 0.30 2.02
CA ILE A 93 10.43 1.15 2.54
C ILE A 93 10.28 0.84 4.02
N ARG A 94 10.67 1.74 4.90
CA ARG A 94 10.36 1.62 6.34
C ARG A 94 8.89 1.92 6.56
N LEU A 95 8.11 0.94 7.03
CA LEU A 95 6.68 1.12 7.31
C LEU A 95 6.42 2.08 8.48
N VAL A 96 7.41 2.28 9.36
CA VAL A 96 7.24 3.03 10.62
C VAL A 96 7.68 4.49 10.52
N GLU A 97 8.71 4.83 9.73
CA GLU A 97 9.29 6.18 9.74
C GLU A 97 8.60 7.21 8.83
N GLN A 98 7.80 6.78 7.86
CA GLN A 98 7.17 7.73 6.92
C GLN A 98 5.82 8.29 7.39
N LEU A 99 5.29 7.81 8.52
CA LEU A 99 4.11 8.40 9.18
C LEU A 99 4.41 9.77 9.81
N ASN A 100 5.68 10.12 10.02
CA ASN A 100 6.09 11.40 10.63
C ASN A 100 6.48 12.49 9.63
N ALA A 101 6.54 12.21 8.32
CA ALA A 101 6.95 13.20 7.33
C ALA A 101 5.82 14.17 6.90
N SER A 102 4.60 14.00 7.41
CA SER A 102 3.48 14.95 7.21
C SER A 102 3.10 15.72 8.48
N GLY A 103 4.00 15.74 9.48
CA GLY A 103 3.90 16.61 10.65
C GLY A 103 4.88 17.78 10.58
N ALA A 104 4.71 18.68 9.61
CA ALA A 104 5.29 20.03 9.60
C ALA A 104 4.49 20.93 8.66
#